data_AF-A0A949U3S0-F1
#
_entry.id   AF-A0A949U3S0-F1
#
_cell.length_a   1.000
_cell.length_b   1.000
_cell.length_c   1.000
_cell.angle_alpha   90.00
_cell.angle_beta   90.00
_cell.angle_gamma   90.00
#
_symmetry.space_group_name_H-M   'P 1'
#
loop_
_entity.id
_entity.type
_entity.pdbx_description
1 polymer ?
#
loop_
_entity_poly.entity_id
_entity_poly.type
_entity_poly.pdbx_seq_one_letter_code
_entity_poly.pdbx_strand_id
1 'polypeptide(L)'
;MYEYVEYTEKLKSLLEDIFNEEFMQDNTRFSGFESFKYSSAVFINWDADQLIYNKEVFDNFVKESTNFSSWEEMVQAGTSKYFNIKKQGGI
;
A
#
# COMPACT_ATOMS: atom_id res chain seq x y z
N MET A 1 0.69 17.88 4.96
CA MET A 1 2.11 17.78 5.38
C MET A 1 2.80 16.81 4.44
N TYR A 2 4.08 17.02 4.12
CA TYR A 2 4.83 16.04 3.33
C TYR A 2 5.43 14.98 4.24
N GLU A 3 5.34 13.73 3.81
CA GLU A 3 5.96 12.57 4.47
C GLU A 3 7.18 12.12 3.68
N TYR A 4 8.14 11.55 4.41
CA TYR A 4 9.42 11.08 3.89
C TYR A 4 9.66 9.68 4.43
N VAL A 5 9.63 8.68 3.55
CA VAL A 5 9.76 7.26 3.94
C VAL A 5 10.88 6.63 3.15
N GLU A 6 11.84 6.01 3.85
CA GLU A 6 12.88 5.20 3.19
C GLU A 6 12.24 4.00 2.49
N TYR A 7 12.42 3.93 1.17
CA TYR A 7 11.81 2.90 0.32
C TYR A 7 12.82 1.80 -0.03
N THR A 8 13.35 1.16 1.01
CA THR A 8 14.32 0.07 0.87
C THR A 8 13.72 -1.15 0.15
N GLU A 9 14.57 -2.01 -0.42
CA GLU A 9 14.14 -3.28 -1.03
C GLU A 9 13.31 -4.15 -0.07
N LYS A 10 13.61 -4.10 1.23
CA LYS A 10 12.82 -4.78 2.26
C LYS A 10 11.41 -4.22 2.35
N LEU A 11 11.26 -2.90 2.31
CA LEU A 11 9.93 -2.26 2.35
C LEU A 11 9.18 -2.52 1.04
N LYS A 12 9.85 -2.43 -0.12
CA LYS A 12 9.27 -2.80 -1.43
C LYS A 12 8.67 -4.20 -1.39
N SER A 13 9.49 -5.20 -1.00
CA SER A 13 9.04 -6.58 -0.89
C SER A 13 7.92 -6.76 0.12
N LEU A 14 7.94 -6.05 1.25
CA LEU A 14 6.86 -6.11 2.24
C LEU A 14 5.55 -5.54 1.67
N LEU A 15 5.59 -4.42 0.94
CA LEU A 15 4.38 -3.85 0.33
C LEU A 15 3.78 -4.79 -0.72
N GLU A 16 4.60 -5.41 -1.56
CA GLU A 16 4.13 -6.43 -2.52
C GLU A 16 3.49 -7.63 -1.81
N ASP A 17 4.06 -8.06 -0.68
CA ASP A 17 3.55 -9.18 0.13
C ASP A 17 2.20 -8.87 0.80
N ILE A 18 2.06 -7.68 1.41
CA ILE A 18 0.82 -7.30 2.12
C ILE A 18 -0.29 -6.83 1.18
N PHE A 19 0.08 -6.33 0.00
CA PHE A 19 -0.85 -5.89 -1.06
C PHE A 19 -0.87 -6.88 -2.22
N ASN A 20 -0.90 -8.17 -1.89
CA ASN A 20 -1.11 -9.24 -2.86
C ASN A 20 -2.46 -9.10 -3.60
N GLU A 21 -2.63 -9.87 -4.67
CA GLU A 21 -3.82 -9.81 -5.53
C GLU A 21 -5.14 -9.95 -4.75
N GLU A 22 -5.21 -10.89 -3.80
CA GLU A 22 -6.41 -11.12 -2.98
C GLU A 22 -6.74 -9.88 -2.15
N PHE A 23 -5.76 -9.30 -1.44
CA PHE A 23 -5.98 -8.08 -0.67
C PHE A 23 -6.45 -6.92 -1.56
N MET A 24 -5.84 -6.75 -2.72
CA MET A 24 -6.14 -5.65 -3.63
C MET A 24 -7.55 -5.77 -4.21
N GLN A 25 -7.97 -6.97 -4.60
CA GLN A 25 -9.31 -7.23 -5.14
C GLN A 25 -10.40 -7.08 -4.07
N ASP A 26 -10.13 -7.49 -2.83
CA ASP A 26 -11.09 -7.39 -1.73
C ASP A 26 -11.33 -5.95 -1.25
N ASN A 27 -10.30 -5.09 -1.34
CA ASN A 27 -10.29 -3.81 -0.64
C ASN A 27 -10.15 -2.59 -1.56
N THR A 28 -9.91 -2.78 -2.85
CA THR A 28 -9.64 -1.69 -3.80
C THR A 28 -10.33 -1.94 -5.13
N ARG A 29 -10.43 -0.89 -5.95
CA ARG A 29 -10.91 -1.03 -7.34
C ARG A 29 -9.84 -1.55 -8.31
N PHE A 30 -8.63 -1.85 -7.84
CA PHE A 30 -7.49 -2.23 -8.67
C PHE A 30 -7.32 -3.75 -8.73
N SER A 31 -6.83 -4.26 -9.86
CA SER A 31 -6.54 -5.69 -10.05
C SER A 31 -5.34 -6.20 -9.24
N GLY A 32 -4.46 -5.29 -8.79
CA GLY A 32 -3.24 -5.61 -8.03
C GLY A 32 -2.45 -4.35 -7.65
N PHE A 33 -1.38 -4.54 -6.88
CA PHE A 33 -0.58 -3.42 -6.36
C PHE A 33 0.16 -2.64 -7.45
N GLU A 34 0.56 -3.29 -8.54
CA GLU A 34 1.16 -2.61 -9.70
C GLU A 34 0.20 -1.57 -10.32
N SER A 35 -1.08 -1.92 -10.49
CA SER A 35 -2.09 -1.00 -11.02
C SER A 35 -2.37 0.16 -10.06
N PHE A 36 -2.27 -0.07 -8.75
CA PHE A 36 -2.33 0.98 -7.72
C PHE A 36 -1.12 1.93 -7.83
N LYS A 37 0.10 1.39 -7.97
CA LYS A 37 1.32 2.19 -8.17
C LYS A 37 1.24 3.07 -9.42
N TYR A 38 0.80 2.50 -10.54
CA TYR A 38 0.59 3.25 -11.77
C TYR A 38 -0.43 4.38 -11.59
N SER A 39 -1.58 4.09 -10.98
CA SER A 39 -2.65 5.06 -10.77
C SER A 39 -2.29 6.17 -9.78
N SER A 40 -1.32 5.92 -8.89
CA SER A 40 -0.84 6.87 -7.88
C SER A 40 0.46 7.57 -8.25
N ALA A 41 1.01 7.35 -9.45
CA ALA A 41 2.30 7.89 -9.87
C ALA A 41 2.36 9.43 -9.91
N VAL A 42 1.20 10.09 -9.94
CA VAL A 42 1.09 11.57 -9.82
C VAL A 42 1.30 12.08 -8.39
N PHE A 43 1.19 11.21 -7.38
CA PHE A 43 1.31 11.53 -5.96
C PHE A 43 2.62 11.02 -5.35
N ILE A 44 3.08 9.85 -5.79
CA ILE A 44 4.26 9.15 -5.28
C ILE A 44 5.09 8.62 -6.45
N ASN A 45 6.40 8.82 -6.38
CA ASN A 45 7.33 8.11 -7.25
C ASN A 45 7.74 6.77 -6.60
N TRP A 46 7.18 5.67 -7.11
CA TRP A 46 7.45 4.32 -6.61
C TRP A 46 8.79 3.73 -7.08
N ASP A 47 9.49 4.41 -8.00
CA ASP A 47 10.81 3.96 -8.47
C ASP A 47 11.97 4.62 -7.70
N ALA A 48 11.67 5.54 -6.78
CA ALA A 48 12.65 6.25 -5.96
C ALA A 48 13.07 5.44 -4.72
N ASP A 49 14.29 5.65 -4.24
CA ASP A 49 14.77 5.06 -2.96
C ASP A 49 14.10 5.68 -1.73
N GLN A 50 13.40 6.79 -1.89
CA GLN A 50 12.65 7.48 -0.85
C GLN A 50 11.28 7.88 -1.39
N LEU A 51 10.21 7.51 -0.68
CA LEU A 51 8.87 8.00 -0.99
C LEU A 51 8.72 9.39 -0.38
N ILE A 52 8.31 10.34 -1.21
CA ILE A 52 7.99 11.70 -0.81
C ILE A 52 6.60 12.01 -1.34
N TYR A 53 5.67 12.32 -0.45
CA TYR A 53 4.29 12.61 -0.83
C TYR A 53 3.60 13.56 0.12
N ASN A 54 2.61 14.28 -0.39
CA ASN A 54 1.71 15.05 0.46
C ASN A 54 0.68 14.10 1.07
N LYS A 55 0.72 13.94 2.40
CA LYS A 55 -0.14 13.02 3.15
C LYS A 55 -1.61 13.20 2.85
N GLU A 56 -2.11 14.43 2.90
CA GLU A 56 -3.55 14.71 2.73
C GLU A 56 -4.02 14.36 1.32
N VAL A 57 -3.22 14.71 0.31
CA VAL A 57 -3.54 14.42 -1.10
C VAL A 57 -3.52 12.92 -1.35
N PHE A 58 -2.53 12.22 -0.80
CA PHE A 58 -2.43 10.77 -1.00
C PHE A 58 -3.51 10.00 -0.21
N ASP A 59 -3.84 10.44 1.00
CA ASP A 59 -4.95 9.88 1.77
C ASP A 59 -6.29 10.07 1.04
N ASN A 60 -6.51 11.21 0.37
CA ASN A 60 -7.69 11.42 -0.48
C ASN A 60 -7.74 10.43 -1.65
N PHE A 61 -6.62 10.18 -2.33
CA PHE A 61 -6.55 9.16 -3.38
C PHE A 61 -6.90 7.77 -2.84
N VAL A 62 -6.36 7.39 -1.68
CA VAL A 62 -6.65 6.10 -1.04
C VAL A 62 -8.14 5.99 -0.72
N LYS A 63 -8.73 7.05 -0.16
CA LYS A 63 -10.17 7.11 0.17
C LYS A 63 -11.09 7.00 -1.05
N GLU A 64 -10.68 7.54 -2.20
CA GLU A 64 -11.46 7.50 -3.43
C GLU A 64 -11.32 6.18 -4.21
N SER A 65 -10.29 5.38 -3.91
CA SER A 65 -9.92 4.21 -4.70
C SER A 65 -9.94 2.89 -3.92
N THR A 66 -10.09 2.96 -2.60
CA THR A 66 -10.07 1.82 -1.69
C THR A 66 -11.15 1.95 -0.61
N ASN A 67 -11.31 0.91 0.19
CA ASN A 67 -12.20 0.91 1.35
C ASN A 67 -11.62 1.61 2.60
N PHE A 68 -10.42 2.19 2.52
CA PHE A 68 -9.71 2.79 3.65
C PHE A 68 -9.73 4.32 3.59
N SER A 69 -9.67 4.98 4.74
CA SER A 69 -9.69 6.45 4.83
C SER A 69 -8.32 7.11 4.70
N SER A 70 -7.23 6.33 4.78
CA SER A 70 -5.85 6.82 4.69
C SER A 70 -4.88 5.73 4.24
N TRP A 71 -3.71 6.14 3.74
CA TRP A 71 -2.62 5.21 3.39
C TRP A 71 -2.16 4.37 4.58
N GLU A 72 -2.06 4.99 5.75
CA GLU A 72 -1.63 4.32 6.99
C GLU A 72 -2.61 3.19 7.38
N GLU A 73 -3.91 3.46 7.32
CA GLU A 73 -4.95 2.47 7.60
C GLU A 73 -4.87 1.27 6.64
N MET A 74 -4.68 1.55 5.34
CA MET A 74 -4.52 0.51 4.32
C MET A 74 -3.29 -0.37 4.59
N VAL A 75 -2.14 0.23 4.93
CA VAL A 75 -0.91 -0.50 5.29
C VAL A 75 -1.11 -1.34 6.56
N GLN A 76 -1.78 -0.79 7.58
CA GLN A 76 -2.10 -1.52 8.82
C GLN A 76 -3.01 -2.72 8.55
N ALA A 77 -4.02 -2.57 7.69
CA ALA A 77 -4.93 -3.64 7.30
C ALA A 77 -4.21 -4.75 6.52
N GLY A 78 -3.40 -4.40 5.51
CA GLY A 78 -2.60 -5.36 4.75
C GLY A 78 -1.63 -6.12 5.64
N THR A 79 -0.91 -5.40 6.51
CA THR A 79 -0.01 -5.98 7.51
C THR A 79 -0.74 -6.98 8.41
N SER A 80 -1.92 -6.60 8.91
CA SER A 80 -2.72 -7.45 9.79
C SER A 80 -3.19 -8.71 9.08
N LYS A 81 -3.69 -8.61 7.83
CA LYS A 81 -4.10 -9.77 7.01
C LYS A 81 -2.92 -10.72 6.80
N TYR A 82 -1.77 -10.21 6.37
CA TYR A 82 -0.57 -11.00 6.09
C TYR A 82 -0.05 -11.77 7.31
N PHE A 83 0.10 -11.11 8.46
CA PHE A 83 0.61 -11.78 9.67
C PHE A 83 -0.42 -12.71 10.33
N ASN A 84 -1.72 -12.46 10.16
CA ASN A 84 -2.75 -13.39 10.62
C ASN A 84 -2.74 -14.68 9.79
N ILE A 85 -2.55 -14.59 8.47
CA ILE A 85 -2.40 -15.76 7.59
C ILE A 85 -1.13 -16.53 7.95
N LYS A 86 0.01 -15.85 8.13
CA LYS A 86 1.27 -16.52 8.53
C LYS A 86 1.20 -17.22 9.89
N LYS A 87 0.39 -16.73 10.83
CA LYS A 87 0.17 -17.40 12.12
C LYS A 87 -0.71 -18.66 12.00
N GLN A 88 -1.63 -18.71 11.03
CA GLN A 88 -2.55 -19.83 10.85
C GLN A 88 -1.99 -20.92 9.92
N GLY A 89 -1.11 -20.57 8.98
CA GLY A 89 -0.43 -21.50 8.07
C GLY A 89 0.87 -22.10 8.61
N GLY A 90 1.01 -22.26 9.93
CA GLY A 90 2.23 -22.75 10.57
C GLY A 90 2.67 -24.12 10.04
N ILE A 91 3.85 -24.14 9.43
CA ILE A 91 4.76 -25.29 9.36
C ILE A 91 5.52 -25.32 10.70
#